data_AF-M1AQQ1-F1
#
_entry.id   AF-M1AQQ1-F1
#
_cell.length_a   1.000
_cell.length_b   1.000
_cell.length_c   1.000
_cell.angle_alpha   90.00
_cell.angle_beta   90.00
_cell.angle_gamma   90.00
#
_symmetry.space_group_name_H-M   'P 1'
#
loop_
_entity.id
_entity.type
_entity.pdbx_description
1 polymer ?
#
loop_
_entity_poly.entity_id
_entity_poly.type
_entity_poly.pdbx_seq_one_letter_code
_entity_poly.pdbx_strand_id
1 'polypeptide(L)'
;MLLGYPHNIYCDEYVALAPLLRYHLNNFGDPFTENNYGMHSRHFEVGVLDWFSKLWEIEKDQYWGYVTHCGTEGNLHGILLGREQFPDGILYASGESHYSVLKAARMYKMECEVIGTLLTGEMDYHDLRSKLLLNKNKPAILHLNIGTTFKGGIDNLDVVIETLKECGYSQDKFYIHCDAALCGLILPFLKNAPKITFKKPIGSVSVSGHKFLGCPMPCGIQIARKKHVDILSRNIEYIASIDATISGSRGGHAPIFLWYSLSKKCHTTLQDDAKRCIQNARYLKDSLRNSGISAMLNEHSITVVFERPLEQEFIHKWQLSCERDMTHVVVMPGVTTQMLDNFVIESGGKDIEVAVMTKEHGLNQLEEAEIDAIVAEIETEKAAAEAAQKGPAERNLVLLKFILNYP
;
A
#
# COMPACT_ATOMS: atom_id res chain seq x y z
N MET A 1 8.55 -8.57 -12.64
CA MET A 1 7.48 -7.58 -12.36
C MET A 1 7.24 -7.53 -10.86
N LEU A 2 6.89 -6.38 -10.28
CA LEU A 2 6.68 -6.24 -8.83
C LEU A 2 5.21 -6.48 -8.47
N LEU A 3 4.89 -7.64 -7.90
CA LEU A 3 3.51 -7.96 -7.44
C LEU A 3 3.43 -8.30 -5.95
N GLY A 4 4.51 -8.76 -5.32
CA GLY A 4 4.48 -9.20 -3.92
C GLY A 4 4.60 -8.09 -2.88
N TYR A 5 4.60 -6.81 -3.26
CA TYR A 5 4.76 -5.71 -2.33
C TYR A 5 3.78 -4.57 -2.65
N PRO A 6 3.30 -3.84 -1.64
CA PRO A 6 2.28 -2.81 -1.78
C PRO A 6 2.85 -1.48 -2.32
N HIS A 7 3.62 -1.51 -3.40
CA HIS A 7 4.27 -0.33 -3.99
C HIS A 7 3.62 0.05 -5.31
N ASN A 8 2.99 1.22 -5.36
CA ASN A 8 2.54 1.79 -6.63
C ASN A 8 3.74 2.45 -7.33
N ILE A 9 4.39 1.68 -8.20
CA ILE A 9 5.66 2.05 -8.87
C ILE A 9 5.50 2.76 -10.21
N TYR A 10 4.26 2.90 -10.72
CA TYR A 10 4.00 3.60 -11.98
C TYR A 10 3.96 5.11 -11.71
N CYS A 11 5.12 5.71 -11.88
CA CYS A 11 5.48 7.04 -11.37
C CYS A 11 5.88 8.03 -12.49
N ASP A 12 5.61 7.71 -13.76
CA ASP A 12 6.09 8.48 -14.92
C ASP A 12 5.67 9.96 -14.88
N GLU A 13 4.51 10.24 -14.27
CA GLU A 13 3.99 11.60 -14.09
C GLU A 13 4.92 12.50 -13.24
N TYR A 14 5.76 11.91 -12.40
CA TYR A 14 6.70 12.64 -11.55
C TYR A 14 7.95 13.13 -12.28
N VAL A 15 8.15 12.74 -13.55
CA VAL A 15 9.24 13.29 -14.39
C VAL A 15 9.15 14.83 -14.46
N ALA A 16 7.94 15.39 -14.43
CA ALA A 16 7.71 16.83 -14.38
C ALA A 16 8.31 17.50 -13.11
N LEU A 17 8.51 16.74 -12.03
CA LEU A 17 9.08 17.22 -10.77
C LEU A 17 10.59 16.99 -10.65
N ALA A 18 11.21 16.26 -11.60
CA ALA A 18 12.65 15.97 -11.58
C ALA A 18 13.55 17.21 -11.41
N PRO A 19 13.24 18.39 -11.99
CA PRO A 19 14.05 19.59 -11.77
C PRO A 19 14.19 20.00 -10.30
N LEU A 20 13.26 19.62 -9.41
CA LEU A 20 13.29 19.94 -7.98
C LEU A 20 14.40 19.20 -7.22
N LEU A 21 14.93 18.11 -7.79
CA LEU A 21 16.03 17.34 -7.19
C LEU A 21 17.33 18.14 -7.09
N ARG A 22 17.44 19.29 -7.78
CA ARG A 22 18.58 20.21 -7.64
C ARG A 22 18.59 21.01 -6.33
N TYR A 23 17.49 20.99 -5.57
CA TYR A 23 17.34 21.78 -4.36
C TYR A 23 17.38 20.90 -3.12
N HIS A 24 18.08 21.35 -2.08
CA HIS A 24 18.07 20.73 -0.75
C HIS A 24 16.90 21.30 0.08
N LEU A 25 15.73 20.68 -0.04
CA LEU A 25 14.53 21.09 0.68
C LEU A 25 14.47 20.44 2.07
N ASN A 26 14.30 21.25 3.11
CA ASN A 26 14.21 20.76 4.48
C ASN A 26 13.03 21.41 5.20
N ASN A 27 12.07 20.60 5.65
CA ASN A 27 10.90 21.02 6.40
C ASN A 27 11.12 20.81 7.90
N PHE A 28 12.26 21.21 8.47
CA PHE A 28 12.48 21.02 9.90
C PHE A 28 11.41 21.76 10.75
N GLY A 29 11.09 21.15 11.89
CA GLY A 29 10.08 21.68 12.81
C GLY A 29 8.64 21.43 12.36
N ASP A 30 7.74 22.19 12.98
CA ASP A 30 6.30 22.10 12.87
C ASP A 30 5.79 22.57 11.49
N PRO A 31 4.92 21.81 10.81
CA PRO A 31 4.40 22.21 9.49
C PRO A 31 3.57 23.50 9.48
N PHE A 32 2.98 23.89 10.61
CA PHE A 32 2.09 25.04 10.74
C PHE A 32 2.78 26.30 11.25
N THR A 33 4.04 26.19 11.66
CA THR A 33 4.83 27.29 12.21
C THR A 33 5.78 27.84 11.14
N GLU A 34 5.73 29.15 10.92
CA GLU A 34 6.72 29.83 10.09
C GLU A 34 8.09 29.85 10.78
N ASN A 35 9.16 29.67 10.01
CA ASN A 35 10.52 29.89 10.50
C ASN A 35 11.38 30.56 9.42
N ASN A 36 12.58 30.98 9.81
CA ASN A 36 13.46 31.80 8.97
C ASN A 36 14.16 31.05 7.83
N TYR A 37 13.96 29.73 7.68
CA TYR A 37 14.58 28.96 6.60
C TYR A 37 13.70 28.94 5.37
N GLY A 38 14.17 29.54 4.28
CA GLY A 38 13.37 29.73 3.05
C GLY A 38 13.33 28.54 2.07
N MET A 39 14.16 27.51 2.25
CA MET A 39 14.24 26.36 1.32
C MET A 39 13.39 25.18 1.81
N HIS A 40 12.09 25.40 1.98
CA HIS A 40 11.13 24.41 2.48
C HIS A 40 9.89 24.28 1.57
N SER A 41 9.07 23.27 1.83
CA SER A 41 7.82 22.97 1.11
C SER A 41 6.60 22.85 2.02
N ARG A 42 6.67 23.34 3.27
CA ARG A 42 5.59 23.22 4.26
C ARG A 42 4.19 23.59 3.77
N HIS A 43 4.04 24.54 2.84
CA HIS A 43 2.70 24.84 2.29
C HIS A 43 2.10 23.66 1.52
N PHE A 44 2.93 22.90 0.79
CA PHE A 44 2.51 21.64 0.16
C PHE A 44 2.22 20.57 1.21
N GLU A 45 3.03 20.51 2.27
CA GLU A 45 2.80 19.62 3.41
C GLU A 45 1.43 19.87 4.06
N VAL A 46 1.14 21.12 4.43
CA VAL A 46 -0.17 21.52 4.98
C VAL A 46 -1.29 21.21 4.00
N GLY A 47 -1.09 21.42 2.70
CA GLY A 47 -2.08 21.05 1.68
C GLY A 47 -2.38 19.54 1.62
N VAL A 48 -1.36 18.69 1.80
CA VAL A 48 -1.53 17.24 1.92
C VAL A 48 -2.29 16.90 3.21
N LEU A 49 -1.91 17.52 4.33
CA LEU A 49 -2.56 17.29 5.63
C LEU A 49 -4.03 17.72 5.60
N ASP A 50 -4.35 18.87 5.01
CA ASP A 50 -5.70 19.40 4.80
C ASP A 50 -6.56 18.46 3.93
N TRP A 51 -5.94 17.72 3.01
CA TRP A 51 -6.65 16.75 2.19
C TRP A 51 -7.03 15.51 3.02
N PHE A 52 -6.09 14.97 3.80
CA PHE A 52 -6.34 13.81 4.68
C PHE A 52 -7.25 14.15 5.87
N SER A 53 -7.20 15.36 6.40
CA SER A 53 -8.10 15.79 7.48
C SER A 53 -9.56 15.75 7.04
N LYS A 54 -9.86 16.15 5.79
CA LYS A 54 -11.18 16.02 5.17
C LYS A 54 -11.57 14.56 4.96
N LEU A 55 -10.65 13.73 4.46
CA LEU A 55 -10.90 12.30 4.22
C LEU A 55 -11.31 11.57 5.50
N TRP A 56 -10.67 11.91 6.63
CA TRP A 56 -10.92 11.29 7.94
C TRP A 56 -11.82 12.12 8.85
N GLU A 57 -12.47 13.16 8.31
CA GLU A 57 -13.48 13.99 8.96
C GLU A 57 -13.02 14.57 10.31
N ILE A 58 -11.85 15.21 10.33
CA ILE A 58 -11.40 16.05 11.45
C ILE A 58 -11.35 17.52 11.04
N GLU A 59 -11.94 18.37 11.89
CA GLU A 59 -11.99 19.81 11.66
C GLU A 59 -10.58 20.43 11.66
N LYS A 60 -10.41 21.47 10.86
CA LYS A 60 -9.10 22.07 10.55
C LYS A 60 -8.36 22.60 11.79
N ASP A 61 -9.10 23.10 12.77
CA ASP A 61 -8.58 23.62 14.03
C ASP A 61 -8.33 22.53 15.10
N GLN A 62 -8.84 21.31 14.87
CA GLN A 62 -8.79 20.20 15.82
C GLN A 62 -7.71 19.17 15.50
N TYR A 63 -7.10 19.23 14.30
CA TYR A 63 -6.05 18.29 13.91
C TYR A 63 -4.66 18.92 14.00
N TRP A 64 -3.68 18.04 14.16
CA TRP A 64 -2.28 18.30 13.88
C TRP A 64 -1.71 17.12 13.11
N GLY A 65 -0.69 17.34 12.30
CA GLY A 65 -0.05 16.26 11.57
C GLY A 65 1.22 16.71 10.85
N TYR A 66 1.91 15.75 10.23
CA TYR A 66 3.08 16.00 9.41
C TYR A 66 3.29 14.87 8.39
N VAL A 67 4.08 15.16 7.35
CA VAL A 67 4.57 14.14 6.41
C VAL A 67 5.77 13.44 7.04
N THR A 68 5.64 12.12 7.17
CA THR A 68 6.65 11.23 7.76
C THR A 68 7.54 10.61 6.70
N HIS A 69 8.69 10.05 7.09
CA HIS A 69 9.57 9.30 6.18
C HIS A 69 8.94 8.00 5.69
N CYS A 70 8.05 7.38 6.46
CA CYS A 70 7.29 6.19 6.07
C CYS A 70 6.22 5.86 7.13
N GLY A 71 5.42 4.82 6.87
CA GLY A 71 4.46 4.31 7.84
C GLY A 71 5.07 3.87 9.19
N THR A 72 6.35 3.47 9.23
CA THR A 72 7.03 3.17 10.51
C THR A 72 7.09 4.40 11.40
N GLU A 73 7.48 5.56 10.88
CA GLU A 73 7.52 6.80 11.66
C GLU A 73 6.11 7.25 12.08
N GLY A 74 5.09 7.01 11.23
CA GLY A 74 3.68 7.21 11.60
C GLY A 74 3.27 6.37 12.80
N ASN A 75 3.56 5.07 12.78
CA ASN A 75 3.31 4.17 13.91
C ASN A 75 4.09 4.59 15.17
N LEU A 76 5.38 4.93 15.03
CA LEU A 76 6.21 5.40 16.15
C LEU A 76 5.63 6.65 16.79
N HIS A 77 5.20 7.63 15.99
CA HIS A 77 4.59 8.86 16.49
C HIS A 77 3.21 8.62 17.11
N GLY A 78 2.37 7.86 16.42
CA GLY A 78 1.02 7.50 16.88
C GLY A 78 1.03 6.80 18.24
N ILE A 79 1.96 5.86 18.44
CA ILE A 79 2.12 5.14 19.72
C ILE A 79 2.74 6.05 20.79
N LEU A 80 3.71 6.90 20.43
CA LEU A 80 4.30 7.86 21.35
C LEU A 80 3.25 8.82 21.93
N LEU A 81 2.33 9.33 21.09
CA LEU A 81 1.20 10.15 21.54
C LEU A 81 0.34 9.43 22.59
N GLY A 82 0.03 8.15 22.35
CA GLY A 82 -0.71 7.33 23.31
C GLY A 82 0.06 7.15 24.62
N ARG A 83 1.37 6.91 24.54
CA ARG A 83 2.26 6.75 25.70
C ARG A 83 2.38 8.02 26.53
N GLU A 84 2.52 9.19 25.91
CA GLU A 84 2.56 10.46 26.66
C GLU A 84 1.22 10.79 27.30
N GLN A 85 0.11 10.44 26.64
CA GLN A 85 -1.22 10.58 27.22
C GLN A 85 -1.43 9.63 28.42
N PHE A 86 -0.85 8.43 28.36
CA PHE A 86 -0.98 7.38 29.37
C PHE A 86 0.38 6.73 29.67
N PRO A 87 1.22 7.36 30.52
CA PRO A 87 2.57 6.85 30.81
C PRO A 87 2.61 5.44 31.40
N ASP A 88 1.57 5.05 32.14
CA ASP A 88 1.39 3.72 32.73
C ASP A 88 0.43 2.82 31.92
N GLY A 89 0.08 3.23 30.69
CA GLY A 89 -0.83 2.52 29.81
C GLY A 89 -0.18 1.30 29.16
N ILE A 90 -0.98 0.27 28.91
CA ILE A 90 -0.55 -0.95 28.20
C ILE A 90 -0.84 -0.80 26.71
N LEU A 91 0.13 -1.13 25.86
CA LEU A 91 -0.06 -1.24 24.42
C LEU A 91 -0.73 -2.57 24.07
N TYR A 92 -1.84 -2.53 23.35
CA TYR A 92 -2.52 -3.69 22.78
C TYR A 92 -2.35 -3.67 21.26
N ALA A 93 -1.73 -4.70 20.71
CA ALA A 93 -1.51 -4.82 19.27
C ALA A 93 -1.71 -6.28 18.84
N SER A 94 -2.30 -6.49 17.66
CA SER A 94 -2.46 -7.83 17.08
C SER A 94 -1.11 -8.48 16.76
N GLY A 95 -1.02 -9.81 16.81
CA GLY A 95 0.16 -10.57 16.37
C GLY A 95 0.48 -10.42 14.88
N GLU A 96 -0.46 -9.93 14.07
CA GLU A 96 -0.29 -9.60 12.65
C GLU A 96 0.09 -8.13 12.42
N SER A 97 0.25 -7.35 13.50
CA SER A 97 0.65 -5.96 13.38
C SER A 97 2.04 -5.84 12.78
N HIS A 98 2.24 -4.82 11.94
CA HIS A 98 3.54 -4.58 11.31
C HIS A 98 4.66 -4.50 12.37
N TYR A 99 5.83 -5.07 12.07
CA TYR A 99 6.94 -5.21 13.03
C TYR A 99 7.36 -3.88 13.69
N SER A 100 7.06 -2.73 13.06
CA SER A 100 7.30 -1.41 13.64
C SER A 100 6.59 -1.18 14.97
N VAL A 101 5.44 -1.83 15.21
CA VAL A 101 4.61 -1.64 16.40
C VAL A 101 5.29 -2.26 17.63
N LEU A 102 5.69 -3.52 17.54
CA LEU A 102 6.44 -4.19 18.63
C LEU A 102 7.83 -3.57 18.81
N LYS A 103 8.42 -3.03 17.74
CA LYS A 103 9.64 -2.21 17.84
C LYS A 103 9.38 -0.93 18.65
N ALA A 104 8.27 -0.24 18.43
CA ALA A 104 7.88 0.96 19.19
C ALA A 104 7.74 0.65 20.69
N ALA A 105 7.05 -0.44 21.03
CA ALA A 105 6.87 -0.88 22.42
C ALA A 105 8.22 -1.06 23.13
N ARG A 106 9.20 -1.70 22.46
CA ARG A 106 10.56 -1.89 22.97
C ARG A 106 11.31 -0.56 23.11
N MET A 107 11.27 0.30 22.10
CA MET A 107 11.96 1.60 22.11
C MET A 107 11.44 2.50 23.23
N TYR A 108 10.14 2.50 23.46
CA TYR A 108 9.48 3.35 24.46
C TYR A 108 9.33 2.67 25.83
N LYS A 109 9.83 1.44 25.98
CA LYS A 109 9.76 0.64 27.22
C LYS A 109 8.32 0.49 27.74
N MET A 110 7.38 0.26 26.84
CA MET A 110 5.97 0.07 27.17
C MET A 110 5.68 -1.39 27.53
N GLU A 111 4.78 -1.61 28.48
CA GLU A 111 4.09 -2.89 28.63
C GLU A 111 3.26 -3.15 27.35
N CYS A 112 3.29 -4.38 26.84
CA CYS A 112 2.66 -4.72 25.58
C CYS A 112 1.97 -6.08 25.66
N GLU A 113 0.68 -6.11 25.32
CA GLU A 113 -0.14 -7.30 25.16
C GLU A 113 -0.32 -7.59 23.67
N VAL A 114 0.17 -8.75 23.23
CA VAL A 114 0.00 -9.22 21.85
C VAL A 114 -1.32 -9.95 21.74
N ILE A 115 -2.27 -9.42 20.97
CA ILE A 115 -3.59 -10.01 20.76
C ILE A 115 -3.54 -11.09 19.68
N GLY A 116 -4.28 -12.18 19.88
CA GLY A 116 -4.52 -13.23 18.90
C GLY A 116 -5.18 -12.69 17.63
N THR A 117 -5.19 -13.52 16.59
CA THR A 117 -5.75 -13.15 15.28
C THR A 117 -6.53 -14.30 14.67
N LEU A 118 -7.50 -13.95 13.85
CA LEU A 118 -8.22 -14.89 13.00
C LEU A 118 -7.36 -15.30 11.80
N LEU A 119 -7.78 -16.34 11.06
CA LEU A 119 -7.08 -16.77 9.85
C LEU A 119 -6.98 -15.65 8.80
N THR A 120 -7.98 -14.77 8.76
CA THR A 120 -8.04 -13.57 7.92
C THR A 120 -6.94 -12.56 8.25
N GLY A 121 -6.30 -12.66 9.41
CA GLY A 121 -5.34 -11.69 9.94
C GLY A 121 -6.01 -10.55 10.73
N GLU A 122 -7.33 -10.54 10.83
CA GLU A 122 -8.06 -9.61 11.71
C GLU A 122 -7.82 -9.96 13.19
N MET A 123 -7.80 -8.95 14.05
CA MET A 123 -7.69 -9.11 15.50
C MET A 123 -8.80 -9.99 16.09
N ASP A 124 -8.43 -10.88 17.01
CA ASP A 124 -9.38 -11.64 17.81
C ASP A 124 -9.91 -10.78 18.98
N TYR A 125 -11.16 -10.33 18.85
CA TYR A 125 -11.80 -9.48 19.86
C TYR A 125 -12.13 -10.20 21.16
N HIS A 126 -12.25 -11.53 21.17
CA HIS A 126 -12.44 -12.28 22.41
C HIS A 126 -11.16 -12.31 23.25
N ASP A 127 -10.01 -12.48 22.60
CA ASP A 127 -8.71 -12.37 23.26
C ASP A 127 -8.43 -10.93 23.72
N LEU A 128 -8.75 -9.93 22.89
CA LEU A 128 -8.68 -8.51 23.28
C LEU A 128 -9.51 -8.26 24.56
N ARG A 129 -10.76 -8.70 24.58
CA ARG A 129 -11.67 -8.54 25.73
C ARG A 129 -11.08 -9.16 26.99
N SER A 130 -10.53 -10.36 26.87
CA SER A 130 -9.94 -11.11 28.00
C SER A 130 -8.74 -10.37 28.60
N LYS A 131 -7.84 -9.87 27.75
CA LYS A 131 -6.65 -9.10 28.17
C LYS A 131 -6.98 -7.71 28.71
N LEU A 132 -8.00 -7.05 28.17
CA LEU A 132 -8.51 -5.79 28.72
C LEU A 132 -9.11 -5.99 30.12
N LEU A 133 -9.88 -7.06 30.34
CA LEU A 133 -10.47 -7.34 31.66
C LEU A 133 -9.40 -7.65 32.71
N LEU A 134 -8.36 -8.41 32.36
CA LEU A 134 -7.21 -8.68 33.24
C LEU A 134 -6.50 -7.39 33.67
N ASN A 135 -6.48 -6.39 32.80
CA ASN A 135 -5.72 -5.16 32.97
C ASN A 135 -6.60 -3.91 33.18
N LYS A 136 -7.87 -4.08 33.56
CA LYS A 136 -8.89 -3.01 33.63
C LYS A 136 -8.51 -1.77 34.45
N ASN A 137 -7.56 -1.90 35.37
CA ASN A 137 -7.10 -0.83 36.24
C ASN A 137 -6.04 0.08 35.58
N LYS A 138 -5.49 -0.29 34.42
CA LYS A 138 -4.52 0.51 33.65
C LYS A 138 -5.17 1.05 32.37
N PRO A 139 -4.77 2.24 31.89
CA PRO A 139 -5.22 2.75 30.59
C PRO A 139 -4.82 1.82 29.44
N ALA A 140 -5.60 1.83 28.37
CA ALA A 140 -5.34 1.03 27.17
C ALA A 140 -4.89 1.90 25.99
N ILE A 141 -3.75 1.57 25.38
CA ILE A 141 -3.27 2.16 24.14
C ILE A 141 -3.43 1.09 23.06
N LEU A 142 -4.32 1.28 22.09
CA LEU A 142 -4.64 0.27 21.10
C LEU A 142 -4.04 0.65 19.74
N HIS A 143 -3.35 -0.30 19.12
CA HIS A 143 -2.94 -0.25 17.72
C HIS A 143 -3.87 -1.14 16.90
N LEU A 144 -4.51 -0.55 15.88
CA LEU A 144 -5.43 -1.24 14.98
C LEU A 144 -4.86 -1.23 13.56
N ASN A 145 -4.88 -2.39 12.93
CA ASN A 145 -4.45 -2.59 11.55
C ASN A 145 -5.63 -2.35 10.61
N ILE A 146 -5.57 -1.26 9.84
CA ILE A 146 -6.51 -1.01 8.75
C ILE A 146 -5.87 -1.59 7.48
N GLY A 147 -5.82 -2.92 7.43
CA GLY A 147 -5.10 -3.70 6.43
C GLY A 147 -3.75 -4.20 6.96
N THR A 148 -3.73 -5.43 7.49
CA THR A 148 -2.48 -6.11 7.90
C THR A 148 -1.53 -6.30 6.72
N THR A 149 -0.24 -6.33 7.01
CA THR A 149 0.81 -6.29 5.97
C THR A 149 0.74 -7.51 5.05
N PHE A 150 0.58 -8.70 5.63
CA PHE A 150 0.64 -9.94 4.86
C PHE A 150 -0.72 -10.38 4.33
N LYS A 151 -1.77 -10.32 5.15
CA LYS A 151 -3.10 -10.86 4.82
C LYS A 151 -4.11 -9.79 4.37
N GLY A 152 -3.83 -8.51 4.61
CA GLY A 152 -4.78 -7.43 4.36
C GLY A 152 -6.05 -7.54 5.22
N GLY A 153 -5.95 -8.13 6.41
CA GLY A 153 -7.04 -8.16 7.39
C GLY A 153 -7.31 -6.77 7.96
N ILE A 154 -8.56 -6.45 8.29
CA ILE A 154 -8.94 -5.10 8.75
C ILE A 154 -9.54 -5.23 10.14
N ASP A 155 -8.87 -4.65 11.13
CA ASP A 155 -9.40 -4.56 12.48
C ASP A 155 -10.62 -3.63 12.50
N ASN A 156 -11.72 -4.14 13.04
CA ASN A 156 -13.01 -3.49 13.13
C ASN A 156 -13.02 -2.51 14.30
N LEU A 157 -12.78 -1.24 13.97
CA LEU A 157 -12.78 -0.13 14.92
C LEU A 157 -14.06 -0.05 15.76
N ASP A 158 -15.24 -0.34 15.20
CA ASP A 158 -16.50 -0.25 15.95
C ASP A 158 -16.60 -1.36 17.01
N VAL A 159 -16.19 -2.58 16.69
CA VAL A 159 -16.15 -3.70 17.63
C VAL A 159 -15.13 -3.46 18.75
N VAL A 160 -13.96 -2.89 18.41
CA VAL A 160 -12.95 -2.53 19.42
C VAL A 160 -13.48 -1.46 20.39
N ILE A 161 -14.13 -0.42 19.87
CA ILE A 161 -14.72 0.64 20.71
C ILE A 161 -15.80 0.05 21.63
N GLU A 162 -16.63 -0.85 21.12
CA GLU A 162 -17.67 -1.49 21.95
C GLU A 162 -17.07 -2.40 23.01
N THR A 163 -16.05 -3.18 22.65
CA THR A 163 -15.31 -4.04 23.58
C THR A 163 -14.70 -3.22 24.73
N LEU A 164 -14.12 -2.05 24.44
CA LEU A 164 -13.60 -1.15 25.47
C LEU A 164 -14.70 -0.70 26.44
N LYS A 165 -15.87 -0.30 25.93
CA LYS A 165 -17.01 0.10 26.78
C LYS A 165 -17.49 -1.05 27.65
N GLU A 166 -17.66 -2.24 27.09
CA GLU A 166 -18.08 -3.44 27.83
C GLU A 166 -17.08 -3.81 28.94
N CYS A 167 -15.79 -3.63 28.68
CA CYS A 167 -14.73 -3.85 29.67
C CYS A 167 -14.71 -2.75 30.75
N GLY A 168 -15.42 -1.64 30.57
CA GLY A 168 -15.51 -0.52 31.51
C GLY A 168 -14.46 0.56 31.32
N TYR A 169 -13.89 0.69 30.13
CA TYR A 169 -13.02 1.80 29.76
C TYR A 169 -13.84 3.01 29.32
N SER A 170 -13.73 4.11 30.06
CA SER A 170 -14.22 5.41 29.64
C SER A 170 -13.25 6.05 28.63
N GLN A 171 -13.71 7.04 27.85
CA GLN A 171 -12.90 7.65 26.77
C GLN A 171 -11.61 8.34 27.26
N ASP A 172 -11.55 8.72 28.52
CA ASP A 172 -10.37 9.27 29.19
C ASP A 172 -9.39 8.19 29.67
N LYS A 173 -9.68 6.91 29.43
CA LYS A 173 -8.83 5.77 29.81
C LYS A 173 -8.30 4.95 28.64
N PHE A 174 -8.50 5.41 27.41
CA PHE A 174 -7.91 4.74 26.26
C PHE A 174 -7.49 5.70 25.15
N TYR A 175 -6.56 5.22 24.32
CA TYR A 175 -6.11 5.88 23.11
C TYR A 175 -6.08 4.86 21.97
N ILE A 176 -6.52 5.24 20.77
CA ILE A 176 -6.52 4.36 19.60
C ILE A 176 -5.69 5.00 18.48
N HIS A 177 -4.68 4.28 18.00
CA HIS A 177 -3.96 4.56 16.76
C HIS A 177 -4.43 3.61 15.66
N CYS A 178 -4.87 4.16 14.52
CA CYS A 178 -5.20 3.38 13.33
C CYS A 178 -4.03 3.41 12.34
N ASP A 179 -3.38 2.27 12.13
CA ASP A 179 -2.40 2.10 11.06
C ASP A 179 -3.13 1.76 9.77
N ALA A 180 -3.30 2.78 8.92
CA ALA A 180 -3.92 2.66 7.61
C ALA A 180 -2.89 2.76 6.49
N ALA A 181 -1.66 2.25 6.72
CA ALA A 181 -0.53 2.37 5.80
C ALA A 181 -0.90 2.09 4.34
N LEU A 182 -1.67 1.03 4.07
CA LEU A 182 -2.15 0.69 2.73
C LEU A 182 -3.62 1.12 2.53
N CYS A 183 -4.55 0.60 3.34
CA CYS A 183 -5.97 0.71 3.04
C CYS A 183 -6.58 2.07 3.40
N GLY A 184 -5.81 3.01 3.98
CA GLY A 184 -6.26 4.38 4.28
C GLY A 184 -6.66 5.20 3.06
N LEU A 185 -6.21 4.80 1.87
CA LEU A 185 -6.60 5.37 0.58
C LEU A 185 -7.44 4.41 -0.28
N ILE A 186 -7.96 3.34 0.32
CA ILE A 186 -8.82 2.35 -0.35
C ILE A 186 -10.21 2.38 0.28
N LEU A 187 -10.29 2.10 1.59
CA LEU A 187 -11.57 1.96 2.29
C LEU A 187 -12.49 3.17 2.19
N PRO A 188 -12.00 4.43 2.29
CA PRO A 188 -12.88 5.60 2.20
C PRO A 188 -13.67 5.71 0.89
N PHE A 189 -13.22 5.03 -0.17
CA PHE A 189 -13.84 5.08 -1.49
C PHE A 189 -14.79 3.92 -1.79
N LEU A 190 -14.81 2.90 -0.92
CA LEU A 190 -15.63 1.70 -1.07
C LEU A 190 -16.98 1.88 -0.37
N LYS A 191 -18.04 1.35 -1.00
CA LYS A 191 -19.37 1.30 -0.37
C LYS A 191 -19.38 0.22 0.70
N ASN A 192 -20.05 0.47 1.83
CA ASN A 192 -20.19 -0.45 2.97
C ASN A 192 -18.88 -0.88 3.64
N ALA A 193 -17.76 -0.20 3.37
CA ALA A 193 -16.51 -0.45 4.07
C ALA A 193 -16.51 0.18 5.48
N PRO A 194 -15.77 -0.39 6.44
CA PRO A 194 -15.55 0.21 7.74
C PRO A 194 -14.97 1.62 7.62
N LYS A 195 -15.59 2.58 8.31
CA LYS A 195 -15.15 3.98 8.28
C LYS A 195 -14.15 4.26 9.39
N ILE A 196 -12.97 4.75 9.00
CA ILE A 196 -11.94 5.28 9.89
C ILE A 196 -12.05 6.81 9.84
N THR A 197 -12.55 7.38 10.93
CA THR A 197 -12.93 8.79 11.01
C THR A 197 -12.75 9.31 12.43
N PHE A 198 -12.36 10.57 12.57
CA PHE A 198 -12.24 11.26 13.85
C PHE A 198 -13.60 11.64 14.47
N LYS A 199 -14.73 11.29 13.83
CA LYS A 199 -16.02 11.24 14.54
C LYS A 199 -16.05 10.16 15.62
N LYS A 200 -15.19 9.14 15.50
CA LYS A 200 -14.97 8.09 16.50
C LYS A 200 -13.88 8.53 17.50
N PRO A 201 -13.80 7.95 18.71
CA PRO A 201 -12.80 8.30 19.73
C PRO A 201 -11.39 7.78 19.41
N ILE A 202 -10.93 7.93 18.16
CA ILE A 202 -9.55 7.65 17.75
C ILE A 202 -8.65 8.84 18.09
N GLY A 203 -7.40 8.56 18.42
CA GLY A 203 -6.39 9.56 18.74
C GLY A 203 -5.57 9.98 17.53
N SER A 204 -5.24 9.03 16.64
CA SER A 204 -4.50 9.31 15.42
C SER A 204 -4.65 8.24 14.33
N VAL A 205 -4.29 8.60 13.10
CA VAL A 205 -4.27 7.74 11.90
C VAL A 205 -2.96 7.96 11.15
N SER A 206 -2.35 6.87 10.69
CA SER A 206 -1.19 6.91 9.78
C SER A 206 -1.52 6.30 8.42
N VAL A 207 -0.87 6.77 7.36
CA VAL A 207 -0.95 6.20 6.00
C VAL A 207 0.39 6.34 5.28
N SER A 208 0.75 5.37 4.42
CA SER A 208 1.97 5.45 3.61
C SER A 208 1.66 6.06 2.25
N GLY A 209 2.29 7.20 1.94
CA GLY A 209 2.11 7.87 0.64
C GLY A 209 2.72 7.08 -0.52
N HIS A 210 3.83 6.38 -0.28
CA HIS A 210 4.51 5.56 -1.29
C HIS A 210 3.84 4.19 -1.55
N LYS A 211 2.74 3.88 -0.86
CA LYS A 211 1.96 2.65 -1.10
C LYS A 211 0.92 2.88 -2.18
N PHE A 212 -0.35 3.07 -1.82
CA PHE A 212 -1.46 3.15 -2.78
C PHE A 212 -1.37 4.37 -3.71
N LEU A 213 -1.08 5.56 -3.16
CA LEU A 213 -0.98 6.79 -3.95
C LEU A 213 0.18 6.74 -4.96
N GLY A 214 1.32 6.20 -4.51
CA GLY A 214 2.57 6.08 -5.25
C GLY A 214 3.48 7.29 -5.04
N CYS A 215 4.76 7.05 -4.77
CA CYS A 215 5.77 8.09 -4.61
C CYS A 215 7.15 7.46 -4.86
N PRO A 216 8.09 8.13 -5.57
CA PRO A 216 9.41 7.56 -5.87
C PRO A 216 10.33 7.47 -4.65
N MET A 217 9.89 7.96 -3.49
CA MET A 217 10.60 7.88 -2.22
C MET A 217 9.65 7.42 -1.11
N PRO A 218 10.14 6.67 -0.10
CA PRO A 218 9.38 6.41 1.10
C PRO A 218 8.87 7.70 1.72
N CYS A 219 7.59 7.70 2.04
CA CYS A 219 6.90 8.79 2.73
C CYS A 219 5.61 8.28 3.38
N GLY A 220 5.11 9.02 4.35
CA GLY A 220 3.82 8.78 4.99
C GLY A 220 3.17 10.07 5.46
N ILE A 221 1.97 9.94 6.00
CA ILE A 221 1.19 11.03 6.57
C ILE A 221 0.71 10.56 7.93
N GLN A 222 0.91 11.41 8.93
CA GLN A 222 0.40 11.20 10.28
C GLN A 222 -0.59 12.32 10.60
N ILE A 223 -1.82 11.97 10.99
CA ILE A 223 -2.83 12.91 11.50
C ILE A 223 -3.20 12.48 12.91
N ALA A 224 -3.21 13.43 13.83
CA ALA A 224 -3.62 13.24 15.22
C ALA A 224 -4.56 14.35 15.66
N ARG A 225 -5.29 14.12 16.76
CA ARG A 225 -5.97 15.23 17.43
C ARG A 225 -4.94 16.16 18.03
N LYS A 226 -5.09 17.46 17.77
CA LYS A 226 -4.18 18.51 18.25
C LYS A 226 -3.94 18.43 19.75
N LYS A 227 -5.02 18.21 20.53
CA LYS A 227 -4.95 18.05 22.00
C LYS A 227 -3.95 16.98 22.50
N HIS A 228 -3.68 15.93 21.73
CA HIS A 228 -2.72 14.90 22.12
C HIS A 228 -1.28 15.31 21.79
N VAL A 229 -1.10 16.14 20.76
CA VAL A 229 0.20 16.68 20.36
C VAL A 229 0.65 17.80 21.30
N ASP A 230 -0.29 18.60 21.82
CA ASP A 230 -0.02 19.66 22.78
C ASP A 230 0.67 19.14 24.05
N ILE A 231 0.46 17.86 24.40
CA ILE A 231 1.11 17.18 25.55
C ILE A 231 2.60 16.92 25.28
N LEU A 232 2.95 16.60 24.02
CA LEU A 232 4.34 16.37 23.58
C LEU A 232 5.13 17.67 23.37
N SER A 233 4.42 18.72 22.98
CA SER A 233 4.99 19.92 22.37
C SER A 233 5.95 20.65 23.33
N ARG A 234 7.21 20.80 22.91
CA ARG A 234 8.22 21.64 23.58
C ARG A 234 8.72 22.72 22.64
N ASN A 235 8.89 23.94 23.15
CA ASN A 235 9.49 25.03 22.37
C ASN A 235 10.99 24.82 22.19
N ILE A 236 11.48 24.92 20.96
CA ILE A 236 12.91 24.89 20.63
C ILE A 236 13.32 26.22 20.00
N GLU A 237 14.09 27.01 20.75
CA GLU A 237 14.42 28.40 20.42
C GLU A 237 15.23 28.53 19.11
N TYR A 238 16.23 27.67 18.88
CA TYR A 238 17.14 27.82 17.74
C TYR A 238 16.52 27.49 16.36
N ILE A 239 15.39 26.79 16.32
CA ILE A 239 14.60 26.57 15.10
C ILE A 239 13.32 27.41 15.04
N ALA A 240 13.07 28.24 16.07
CA ALA A 240 11.86 29.02 16.25
C ALA A 240 10.57 28.19 16.01
N SER A 241 10.54 26.97 16.52
CA SER A 241 9.47 26.00 16.25
C SER A 241 9.16 25.14 17.47
N ILE A 242 7.99 24.49 17.42
CA ILE A 242 7.60 23.42 18.33
C ILE A 242 8.25 22.11 17.87
N ASP A 243 8.85 21.38 18.80
CA ASP A 243 9.30 20.00 18.60
C ASP A 243 8.15 19.04 18.92
N ALA A 244 7.50 18.57 17.87
CA ALA A 244 6.34 17.67 17.92
C ALA A 244 6.46 16.49 16.94
N THR A 245 7.58 16.40 16.21
CA THR A 245 7.85 15.36 15.20
C THR A 245 8.88 14.36 15.72
N ILE A 246 8.92 13.14 15.17
CA ILE A 246 9.98 12.18 15.53
C ILE A 246 11.33 12.63 14.94
N SER A 247 11.31 13.08 13.69
CA SER A 247 12.50 13.54 12.98
C SER A 247 12.72 15.04 13.15
N GLY A 248 13.98 15.47 13.32
CA GLY A 248 14.34 16.89 13.34
C GLY A 248 14.33 17.52 11.94
N SER A 249 15.31 17.15 11.10
CA SER A 249 15.25 17.47 9.66
C SER A 249 14.27 16.55 8.97
N ARG A 250 13.46 17.12 8.06
CA ARG A 250 12.39 16.38 7.37
C ARG A 250 12.47 16.65 5.87
N GLY A 251 12.29 15.59 5.08
CA GLY A 251 12.40 15.69 3.62
C GLY A 251 11.36 16.64 3.01
N GLY A 252 11.81 17.74 2.40
CA GLY A 252 10.91 18.71 1.76
C GLY A 252 10.40 18.28 0.39
N HIS A 253 10.96 17.24 -0.23
CA HIS A 253 10.50 16.76 -1.55
C HIS A 253 9.20 15.96 -1.44
N ALA A 254 9.11 15.02 -0.50
CA ALA A 254 7.95 14.14 -0.38
C ALA A 254 6.60 14.89 -0.31
N PRO A 255 6.45 15.98 0.46
CA PRO A 255 5.23 16.79 0.44
C PRO A 255 4.83 17.32 -0.94
N ILE A 256 5.79 17.71 -1.78
CA ILE A 256 5.52 18.21 -3.13
C ILE A 256 5.00 17.09 -4.03
N PHE A 257 5.62 15.91 -3.97
CA PHE A 257 5.22 14.75 -4.77
C PHE A 257 3.82 14.26 -4.36
N LEU A 258 3.55 14.19 -3.05
CA LEU A 258 2.23 13.83 -2.53
C LEU A 258 1.17 14.85 -2.93
N TRP A 259 1.46 16.15 -2.77
CA TRP A 259 0.54 17.21 -3.16
C TRP A 259 0.23 17.19 -4.66
N TYR A 260 1.26 17.00 -5.49
CA TYR A 260 1.11 16.90 -6.94
C TYR A 260 0.21 15.71 -7.31
N SER A 261 0.45 14.54 -6.71
CA SER A 261 -0.34 13.33 -6.93
C SER A 261 -1.81 13.52 -6.55
N LEU A 262 -2.08 14.07 -5.35
CA LEU A 262 -3.44 14.34 -4.88
C LEU A 262 -4.15 15.43 -5.71
N SER A 263 -3.39 16.39 -6.26
CA SER A 263 -3.95 17.45 -7.10
C SER A 263 -4.29 16.94 -8.51
N LYS A 264 -3.52 15.98 -9.03
CA LYS A 264 -3.76 15.34 -10.32
C LYS A 264 -4.85 14.28 -10.25
N LYS A 265 -4.78 13.40 -9.26
CA LYS A 265 -5.76 12.34 -9.00
C LYS A 265 -6.90 12.95 -8.18
N CYS A 266 -7.94 13.42 -8.86
CA CYS A 266 -9.13 13.89 -8.17
C CYS A 266 -9.78 12.75 -7.36
N HIS A 267 -10.70 13.10 -6.46
CA HIS A 267 -11.42 12.12 -5.63
C HIS A 267 -12.01 10.96 -6.46
N THR A 268 -12.58 11.25 -7.62
CA THR A 268 -13.15 10.23 -8.52
C THR A 268 -12.08 9.27 -9.06
N THR A 269 -10.92 9.77 -9.46
CA THR A 269 -9.81 8.92 -9.94
C THR A 269 -9.32 7.97 -8.85
N LEU A 270 -9.11 8.47 -7.62
CA LEU A 270 -8.70 7.61 -6.50
C LEU A 270 -9.77 6.56 -6.18
N GLN A 271 -11.05 6.94 -6.28
CA GLN A 271 -12.15 6.02 -6.09
C GLN A 271 -12.19 4.92 -7.17
N ASP A 272 -11.95 5.27 -8.43
CA ASP A 272 -11.95 4.32 -9.53
C ASP A 272 -10.72 3.40 -9.48
N ASP A 273 -9.56 3.92 -9.07
CA ASP A 273 -8.37 3.11 -8.75
C ASP A 273 -8.68 2.09 -7.65
N ALA A 274 -9.29 2.51 -6.54
CA ALA A 274 -9.64 1.61 -5.44
C ALA A 274 -10.61 0.50 -5.89
N LYS A 275 -11.66 0.85 -6.64
CA LYS A 275 -12.61 -0.13 -7.19
C LYS A 275 -11.92 -1.11 -8.15
N ARG A 276 -11.06 -0.61 -9.05
CA ARG A 276 -10.32 -1.44 -10.01
C ARG A 276 -9.39 -2.42 -9.30
N CYS A 277 -8.66 -1.98 -8.29
CA CYS A 277 -7.83 -2.86 -7.47
C CYS A 277 -8.64 -3.98 -6.80
N ILE A 278 -9.80 -3.66 -6.22
CA ILE A 278 -10.70 -4.66 -5.62
C ILE A 278 -11.21 -5.66 -6.66
N GLN A 279 -11.62 -5.18 -7.83
CA GLN A 279 -12.09 -6.04 -8.93
C GLN A 279 -10.97 -6.97 -9.42
N ASN A 280 -9.77 -6.43 -9.64
CA ASN A 280 -8.61 -7.20 -10.09
C ASN A 280 -8.13 -8.18 -9.02
N ALA A 281 -8.22 -7.86 -7.73
CA ALA A 281 -7.93 -8.80 -6.65
C ALA A 281 -8.92 -9.96 -6.60
N ARG A 282 -10.22 -9.69 -6.80
CA ARG A 282 -11.24 -10.75 -6.92
C ARG A 282 -10.97 -11.63 -8.14
N TYR A 283 -10.67 -11.00 -9.28
CA TYR A 283 -10.30 -11.68 -10.51
C TYR A 283 -9.12 -12.63 -10.29
N LEU A 284 -8.00 -12.14 -9.74
CA LEU A 284 -6.82 -12.97 -9.45
C LEU A 284 -7.16 -14.14 -8.53
N LYS A 285 -7.88 -13.90 -7.44
CA LYS A 285 -8.28 -14.94 -6.49
C LYS A 285 -9.12 -16.03 -7.17
N ASP A 286 -10.05 -15.66 -8.05
CA ASP A 286 -10.88 -16.62 -8.78
C ASP A 286 -10.04 -17.36 -9.85
N SER A 287 -9.15 -16.68 -10.57
CA SER A 287 -8.25 -17.28 -11.58
C SER A 287 -7.26 -18.28 -10.98
N LEU A 288 -6.67 -17.97 -9.81
CA LEU A 288 -5.82 -18.91 -9.07
C LEU A 288 -6.60 -20.16 -8.66
N ARG A 289 -7.79 -19.99 -8.08
CA ARG A 289 -8.65 -21.12 -7.69
C ARG A 289 -9.07 -21.98 -8.87
N ASN A 290 -9.41 -21.37 -10.00
CA ASN A 290 -9.72 -22.10 -11.24
C ASN A 290 -8.52 -22.88 -11.78
N SER A 291 -7.31 -22.45 -11.45
CA SER A 291 -6.06 -23.15 -11.79
C SER A 291 -5.68 -24.23 -10.78
N GLY A 292 -6.49 -24.45 -9.74
CA GLY A 292 -6.23 -25.43 -8.67
C GLY A 292 -5.42 -24.87 -7.51
N ILE A 293 -5.11 -23.56 -7.51
CA ILE A 293 -4.31 -22.91 -6.47
C ILE A 293 -5.20 -22.35 -5.36
N SER A 294 -4.92 -22.75 -4.13
CA SER A 294 -5.63 -22.25 -2.94
C SER A 294 -5.33 -20.76 -2.72
N ALA A 295 -6.38 -19.94 -2.75
CA ALA A 295 -6.26 -18.49 -2.56
C ALA A 295 -7.33 -17.93 -1.61
N MET A 296 -6.95 -16.93 -0.82
CA MET A 296 -7.79 -16.16 0.11
C MET A 296 -7.72 -14.67 -0.23
N LEU A 297 -8.86 -13.99 -0.09
CA LEU A 297 -8.97 -12.54 -0.19
C LEU A 297 -9.95 -12.04 0.86
N ASN A 298 -9.48 -11.15 1.73
CA ASN A 298 -10.34 -10.49 2.71
C ASN A 298 -11.30 -9.50 2.02
N GLU A 299 -12.46 -9.29 2.64
CA GLU A 299 -13.39 -8.27 2.15
C GLU A 299 -12.71 -6.88 2.18
N HIS A 300 -12.88 -6.10 1.13
CA HIS A 300 -12.26 -4.77 0.96
C HIS A 300 -10.71 -4.75 0.88
N SER A 301 -10.05 -5.91 0.85
CA SER A 301 -8.61 -6.01 0.65
C SER A 301 -8.24 -6.07 -0.84
N ILE A 302 -7.02 -5.63 -1.16
CA ILE A 302 -6.39 -5.78 -2.48
C ILE A 302 -5.22 -6.78 -2.45
N THR A 303 -5.04 -7.48 -1.32
CA THR A 303 -4.00 -8.48 -1.12
C THR A 303 -4.60 -9.87 -1.24
N VAL A 304 -4.18 -10.62 -2.25
CA VAL A 304 -4.56 -12.02 -2.47
C VAL A 304 -3.46 -12.90 -1.89
N VAL A 305 -3.79 -13.65 -0.84
CA VAL A 305 -2.88 -14.60 -0.21
C VAL A 305 -3.11 -15.97 -0.82
N PHE A 306 -2.05 -16.69 -1.15
CA PHE A 306 -2.13 -18.03 -1.72
C PHE A 306 -0.93 -18.87 -1.28
N GLU A 307 -0.99 -20.15 -1.59
CA GLU A 307 0.10 -21.09 -1.31
C GLU A 307 1.41 -20.67 -1.96
N ARG A 308 2.51 -20.84 -1.23
CA ARG A 308 3.85 -20.43 -1.67
C ARG A 308 4.32 -21.32 -2.83
N PRO A 309 4.71 -20.73 -3.99
CA PRO A 309 5.35 -21.47 -5.06
C PRO A 309 6.66 -22.13 -4.61
N LEU A 310 6.94 -23.34 -5.10
CA LEU A 310 8.19 -24.04 -4.79
C LEU A 310 9.39 -23.44 -5.55
N GLU A 311 9.14 -22.99 -6.78
CA GLU A 311 10.15 -22.43 -7.68
C GLU A 311 10.62 -21.06 -7.23
N GLN A 312 11.91 -20.96 -6.87
CA GLN A 312 12.51 -19.69 -6.46
C GLN A 312 12.62 -18.69 -7.61
N GLU A 313 12.79 -19.17 -8.85
CA GLU A 313 12.82 -18.31 -10.03
C GLU A 313 11.50 -17.58 -10.23
N PHE A 314 10.36 -18.26 -10.03
CA PHE A 314 9.04 -17.65 -10.07
C PHE A 314 8.88 -16.57 -8.98
N ILE A 315 9.26 -16.90 -7.73
CA ILE A 315 9.23 -15.95 -6.61
C ILE A 315 10.07 -14.71 -6.91
N HIS A 316 11.28 -14.88 -7.43
CA HIS A 316 12.16 -13.78 -7.80
C HIS A 316 11.63 -12.98 -8.99
N LYS A 317 11.15 -13.63 -10.04
CA LYS A 317 10.61 -12.95 -11.23
C LYS A 317 9.44 -12.02 -10.89
N TRP A 318 8.55 -12.49 -10.03
CA TRP A 318 7.34 -11.76 -9.60
C TRP A 318 7.52 -10.95 -8.30
N GLN A 319 8.73 -10.99 -7.72
CA GLN A 319 9.12 -10.29 -6.50
C GLN A 319 8.11 -10.55 -5.37
N LEU A 320 7.84 -11.83 -5.12
CA LEU A 320 6.83 -12.27 -4.16
C LEU A 320 7.35 -12.21 -2.72
N SER A 321 6.53 -11.69 -1.81
CA SER A 321 6.81 -11.73 -0.37
C SER A 321 6.24 -13.01 0.22
N CYS A 322 7.09 -13.87 0.76
CA CYS A 322 6.69 -15.17 1.31
C CYS A 322 6.76 -15.17 2.84
N GLU A 323 5.75 -15.78 3.47
CA GLU A 323 5.71 -16.05 4.90
C GLU A 323 5.31 -17.51 5.11
N ARG A 324 6.21 -18.30 5.70
CA ARG A 324 6.06 -19.75 5.86
C ARG A 324 5.72 -20.43 4.51
N ASP A 325 4.56 -21.07 4.45
CA ASP A 325 3.95 -21.80 3.35
C ASP A 325 3.02 -20.94 2.48
N MET A 326 2.94 -19.63 2.74
CA MET A 326 2.12 -18.69 2.01
C MET A 326 2.95 -17.62 1.31
N THR A 327 2.34 -17.01 0.31
CA THR A 327 2.80 -15.78 -0.33
C THR A 327 1.60 -14.89 -0.65
N HIS A 328 1.84 -13.70 -1.17
CA HIS A 328 0.77 -12.85 -1.66
C HIS A 328 1.11 -12.08 -2.92
N VAL A 329 0.05 -11.59 -3.56
CA VAL A 329 0.09 -10.51 -4.54
C VAL A 329 -0.71 -9.33 -3.99
N VAL A 330 -0.14 -8.14 -4.04
CA VAL A 330 -0.84 -6.89 -3.72
C VAL A 330 -1.21 -6.20 -5.04
N VAL A 331 -2.51 -6.14 -5.33
CA VAL A 331 -3.03 -5.64 -6.61
C VAL A 331 -3.11 -4.11 -6.59
N MET A 332 -1.96 -3.48 -6.83
CA MET A 332 -1.80 -2.02 -6.85
C MET A 332 -2.44 -1.37 -8.11
N PRO A 333 -2.69 -0.04 -8.15
CA PRO A 333 -3.43 0.62 -9.24
C PRO A 333 -2.92 0.38 -10.66
N GLY A 334 -1.62 0.15 -10.85
CA GLY A 334 -1.01 -0.13 -12.14
C GLY A 334 -0.98 -1.62 -12.54
N VAL A 335 -1.49 -2.52 -11.69
CA VAL A 335 -1.58 -3.96 -12.01
C VAL A 335 -2.77 -4.19 -12.95
N THR A 336 -2.50 -4.66 -14.16
CA THR A 336 -3.51 -4.94 -15.19
C THR A 336 -3.96 -6.39 -15.18
N THR A 337 -5.13 -6.69 -15.74
CA THR A 337 -5.61 -8.07 -15.90
C THR A 337 -4.63 -8.92 -16.73
N GLN A 338 -4.03 -8.35 -17.79
CA GLN A 338 -3.02 -9.05 -18.58
C GLN A 338 -1.79 -9.47 -17.75
N MET A 339 -1.32 -8.62 -16.83
CA MET A 339 -0.24 -8.99 -15.92
C MET A 339 -0.67 -10.13 -14.98
N LEU A 340 -1.91 -10.10 -14.52
CA LEU A 340 -2.48 -11.16 -13.67
C LEU A 340 -2.68 -12.47 -14.44
N ASP A 341 -3.07 -12.42 -15.71
CA ASP A 341 -3.20 -13.60 -16.58
C ASP A 341 -1.85 -14.26 -16.78
N ASN A 342 -0.83 -13.48 -17.14
CA ASN A 342 0.54 -13.97 -17.27
C ASN A 342 1.04 -14.57 -15.95
N PHE A 343 0.75 -13.91 -14.82
CA PHE A 343 1.07 -14.42 -13.50
C PHE A 343 0.41 -15.77 -13.24
N VAL A 344 -0.89 -15.90 -13.53
CA VAL A 344 -1.66 -17.13 -13.29
C VAL A 344 -1.19 -18.27 -14.19
N ILE A 345 -0.98 -18.01 -15.48
CA ILE A 345 -0.47 -19.00 -16.45
C ILE A 345 0.86 -19.58 -15.97
N GLU A 346 1.80 -18.70 -15.58
CA GLU A 346 3.10 -19.14 -15.07
C GLU A 346 2.99 -19.82 -13.69
N SER A 347 2.08 -19.37 -12.81
CA SER A 347 1.88 -19.98 -11.49
C SER A 347 1.24 -21.36 -11.57
N GLY A 348 0.43 -21.59 -12.61
CA GLY A 348 -0.36 -22.79 -12.79
C GLY A 348 0.47 -24.00 -13.16
N GLY A 349 1.71 -23.81 -13.63
CA GLY A 349 2.67 -24.88 -13.89
C GLY A 349 2.05 -26.12 -14.52
N LYS A 350 1.10 -25.93 -15.44
CA LYS A 350 0.54 -27.06 -16.19
C LYS A 350 1.38 -27.16 -17.44
N ASP A 351 1.96 -28.34 -17.62
CA ASP A 351 2.28 -28.87 -18.94
C ASP A 351 1.14 -28.46 -19.87
N ILE A 352 1.40 -27.51 -20.76
CA ILE A 352 0.45 -27.19 -21.80
C ILE A 352 0.41 -28.45 -22.65
N GLU A 353 -0.61 -29.28 -22.47
CA GLU A 353 -0.85 -30.41 -23.35
C GLU A 353 -1.23 -29.86 -24.72
N VAL A 354 -0.23 -29.65 -25.58
CA VAL A 354 -0.44 -29.25 -26.96
C VAL A 354 -0.86 -30.51 -27.72
N ALA A 355 -2.17 -30.67 -27.92
CA ALA A 355 -2.70 -31.70 -28.78
C ALA A 355 -2.84 -31.17 -30.21
N VAL A 356 -2.17 -31.81 -31.17
CA VAL A 356 -2.28 -31.47 -32.59
C VAL A 356 -3.16 -32.52 -33.28
N MET A 357 -4.14 -32.04 -34.05
CA MET A 357 -4.98 -32.90 -34.88
C MET A 357 -4.42 -32.95 -36.30
N THR A 358 -3.92 -34.11 -36.73
CA THR A 358 -3.44 -34.31 -38.11
C THR A 358 -4.37 -35.23 -38.90
N LYS A 359 -4.43 -35.04 -40.22
CA LYS A 359 -5.26 -35.87 -41.12
C LYS A 359 -4.83 -37.34 -41.14
N GLU A 360 -3.57 -37.64 -40.86
CA GLU A 360 -3.03 -39.01 -40.89
C GLU A 360 -3.10 -39.72 -39.54
N HIS A 361 -2.91 -39.02 -38.41
CA HIS A 361 -2.71 -39.66 -37.10
C HIS A 361 -3.79 -39.31 -36.06
N GLY A 362 -4.77 -38.46 -36.39
CA GLY A 362 -5.83 -38.07 -35.45
C GLY A 362 -5.34 -37.06 -34.39
N LEU A 363 -6.00 -37.04 -33.23
CA LEU A 363 -5.62 -36.20 -32.09
C LEU A 363 -4.40 -36.83 -31.40
N ASN A 364 -3.24 -36.16 -31.47
CA ASN A 364 -2.02 -36.61 -30.81
C ASN A 364 -1.51 -35.55 -29.83
N GLN A 365 -1.10 -35.98 -28.64
CA GLN A 365 -0.54 -35.11 -27.61
C GLN A 365 0.97 -35.00 -27.82
N LEU A 366 1.49 -33.77 -27.84
CA LEU A 366 2.92 -33.54 -28.03
C LEU A 366 3.68 -33.52 -26.70
N GLU A 367 4.89 -34.07 -26.72
CA GLU A 367 5.86 -33.90 -25.63
C GLU A 367 6.57 -32.54 -25.72
N GLU A 368 7.12 -32.06 -24.59
CA GLU A 368 7.77 -30.74 -24.48
C GLU A 368 8.89 -30.54 -25.52
N ALA A 369 9.69 -31.58 -25.79
CA ALA A 369 10.75 -31.54 -26.80
C ALA A 369 10.22 -31.38 -28.24
N GLU A 370 9.02 -31.89 -28.53
CA GLU A 370 8.37 -31.75 -29.84
C GLU A 370 7.80 -30.33 -30.01
N ILE A 371 7.25 -29.75 -28.94
CA ILE A 371 6.80 -28.36 -28.90
C ILE A 371 7.98 -27.42 -29.15
N ASP A 372 9.09 -27.62 -28.45
CA ASP A 372 10.31 -26.81 -28.61
C ASP A 372 10.87 -26.86 -30.03
N ALA A 373 10.85 -28.05 -30.67
CA ALA A 373 11.28 -28.21 -32.04
C ALA A 373 10.40 -27.42 -33.03
N ILE A 374 9.07 -27.46 -32.85
CA ILE A 374 8.11 -26.71 -33.68
C ILE A 374 8.28 -25.20 -33.48
N VAL A 375 8.46 -24.74 -32.25
CA VAL A 375 8.68 -23.32 -31.96
C VAL A 375 9.98 -22.83 -32.61
N ALA A 376 11.05 -23.62 -32.52
CA ALA A 376 12.33 -23.30 -33.17
C ALA A 376 12.21 -23.23 -34.71
N GLU A 377 11.42 -24.12 -35.31
CA GLU A 377 11.14 -24.12 -36.75
C GLU A 377 10.37 -22.86 -37.16
N ILE A 378 9.30 -22.51 -36.44
CA ILE A 378 8.49 -21.31 -36.68
C ILE A 378 9.32 -20.03 -36.55
N GLU A 379 10.16 -19.92 -35.51
CA GLU A 379 11.05 -18.75 -35.34
C GLU A 379 12.11 -18.67 -36.45
N THR A 380 12.57 -19.81 -36.96
CA THR A 380 13.50 -19.87 -38.11
C THR A 380 12.82 -19.42 -39.40
N GLU A 381 11.59 -19.88 -39.67
CA GLU A 381 10.80 -19.46 -40.83
C GLU A 381 10.45 -17.96 -40.77
N LYS A 382 10.09 -17.47 -39.58
CA LYS A 382 9.82 -16.05 -39.34
C LYS A 382 11.06 -15.19 -39.58
N ALA A 383 12.22 -15.59 -39.07
CA ALA A 383 13.49 -14.91 -39.31
C ALA A 383 13.86 -14.89 -40.81
N ALA A 384 13.62 -15.99 -41.52
CA ALA A 384 13.81 -16.07 -42.97
C ALA A 384 12.86 -15.14 -43.75
N ALA A 385 11.60 -15.05 -43.33
CA ALA A 385 10.60 -14.15 -43.93
C ALA A 385 10.92 -12.67 -43.69
N GLU A 386 11.39 -12.31 -42.50
CA GLU A 386 11.83 -10.95 -42.16
C GLU A 386 13.11 -10.54 -42.90
N ALA A 387 14.04 -11.48 -43.10
CA ALA A 387 15.24 -11.26 -43.92
C ALA A 387 14.89 -11.09 -45.41
N ALA A 388 13.91 -11.83 -45.92
CA ALA A 388 13.43 -11.70 -47.30
C ALA A 388 12.71 -10.37 -47.57
N GLN A 389 12.10 -9.75 -46.56
CA GLN A 389 11.54 -8.39 -46.67
C GLN A 389 12.60 -7.28 -46.66
N LYS A 390 13.87 -7.58 -46.32
CA LYS A 390 15.00 -6.62 -46.32
C LYS A 390 15.98 -6.90 -47.46
N GLY A 391 15.51 -6.89 -48.70
CA GLY A 391 16.36 -6.79 -49.91
C GLY A 391 16.90 -5.36 -50.14
N PRO A 392 17.99 -5.17 -50.91
CA PRO A 392 18.87 -4.00 -50.80
C PRO A 392 18.27 -2.71 -51.35
N ALA A 393 18.60 -1.61 -50.68
CA ALA A 393 18.30 -0.25 -51.12
C ALA A 393 19.19 0.16 -52.30
N GLU A 394 18.63 0.24 -53.50
CA GLU A 394 19.17 1.09 -54.57
C GLU A 394 18.35 2.39 -54.67
N ARG A 395 19.02 3.51 -54.36
CA ARG A 395 18.57 4.86 -54.69
C ARG A 395 18.90 5.13 -56.16
N ASN A 396 17.91 5.56 -56.94
CA ASN A 396 17.97 6.89 -57.57
C ASN A 396 16.59 7.35 -58.08
N LEU A 397 16.31 8.61 -57.80
CA LEU A 397 15.19 9.43 -58.30
C LEU A 397 15.06 9.32 -59.82
N VAL A 398 13.83 9.44 -60.34
CA VAL A 398 13.41 10.44 -61.35
C VAL A 398 11.89 10.33 -61.68
N LEU A 399 11.22 11.48 -61.54
CA LEU A 399 10.01 12.01 -62.21
C LEU A 399 8.64 11.26 -62.21
N LEU A 400 7.69 11.91 -61.50
CA LEU A 400 6.50 12.62 -62.01
C LEU A 400 5.47 11.94 -62.97
N LYS A 401 4.19 12.12 -62.58
CA LYS A 401 2.92 12.17 -63.36
C LYS A 401 2.26 10.82 -63.75
N PHE A 402 1.11 10.46 -63.19
CA PHE A 402 -0.29 10.89 -63.45
C PHE A 402 -1.01 10.06 -64.53
N ILE A 403 -2.29 9.72 -64.22
CA ILE A 403 -3.43 9.34 -65.08
C ILE A 403 -3.75 7.84 -65.23
N LEU A 404 -4.79 7.44 -64.48
CA LEU A 404 -6.04 6.76 -64.90
C LEU A 404 -6.03 5.89 -66.18
N ASN A 405 -6.40 4.62 -66.02
CA ASN A 405 -7.64 3.99 -66.53
C ASN A 405 -7.45 2.51 -66.90
N TYR A 406 -8.49 1.75 -66.53
CA TYR A 406 -8.85 0.40 -66.97
C TYR A 406 -8.73 0.19 -68.50
N PRO A 407 -8.59 -1.08 -68.92
CA PRO A 407 -9.78 -1.85 -69.30
C PRO A 407 -10.06 -3.04 -68.38
#